data_AF-A0A3B9Y798-F1
#
_entry.id   AF-A0A3B9Y798-F1
#
_cell.length_a   1.000
_cell.length_b   1.000
_cell.length_c   1.000
_cell.angle_alpha   90.00
_cell.angle_beta   90.00
_cell.angle_gamma   90.00
#
_symmetry.space_group_name_H-M   'P 1'
#
loop_
_entity.id
_entity.type
_entity.pdbx_description
1 polymer ?
#
loop_
_entity_poly.entity_id
_entity_poly.type
_entity_poly.pdbx_seq_one_letter_code
_entity_poly.pdbx_strand_id
1 'polypeptide(L)'
;MAESRQEFPIEQHLRKDIQEAQRARDQLKLDTLRMALGAIHNLEVARTDRKNPEFGQALTEVDCLRVLEQEVKKRKQAIDFYKQGGRSELAEKEQRESDILQAYLQGVSNE
;
A
#
# COMPACT_ATOMS: atom_id res chain seq x y z
N MET A 1 -7.45 6.42 27.52
CA MET A 1 -6.10 5.99 27.14
C MET A 1 -6.21 5.55 25.70
N ALA A 2 -5.59 6.25 24.75
CA ALA A 2 -5.57 5.76 23.38
C ALA A 2 -4.75 4.48 23.39
N GLU A 3 -5.40 3.34 23.21
CA GLU A 3 -4.71 2.07 22.98
C GLU A 3 -3.72 2.33 21.86
N SER A 4 -2.43 2.17 22.17
CA SER A 4 -1.38 2.42 21.19
C SER A 4 -1.58 1.39 20.08
N ARG A 5 -2.09 1.84 18.93
CA ARG A 5 -2.27 1.01 17.74
C ARG A 5 -0.99 0.24 17.52
N GLN A 6 -1.11 -1.08 17.37
CA GLN A 6 0.03 -1.92 17.04
C GLN A 6 0.53 -1.49 15.66
N GLU A 7 1.75 -0.96 15.62
CA GLU A 7 2.41 -0.52 14.39
C GLU A 7 3.26 -1.66 13.85
N PHE A 8 2.90 -2.17 12.67
CA PHE A 8 3.59 -3.33 12.08
C PHE A 8 4.93 -2.92 11.44
N PRO A 9 5.93 -3.82 11.36
CA PRO A 9 7.24 -3.52 10.74
C PRO A 9 7.14 -2.90 9.35
N ILE A 10 6.20 -3.39 8.53
CA ILE A 10 5.94 -2.83 7.20
C ILE A 10 5.42 -1.39 7.24
N GLU A 11 4.58 -1.02 8.21
CA GLU A 11 4.11 0.35 8.37
C GLU A 11 5.24 1.28 8.80
N GLN A 12 6.13 0.81 9.68
CA GLN A 12 7.32 1.56 10.10
C GLN A 12 8.24 1.84 8.90
N HIS A 13 8.46 0.82 8.07
CA HIS A 13 9.27 0.96 6.84
C HIS A 13 8.64 1.97 5.88
N LEU A 14 7.33 1.85 5.60
CA LEU A 14 6.60 2.81 4.75
C LEU A 14 6.69 4.24 5.29
N ARG A 15 6.51 4.44 6.60
CA ARG A 15 6.60 5.77 7.21
C ARG A 15 7.99 6.38 7.09
N LYS A 16 9.05 5.57 7.29
CA LYS A 16 10.43 6.01 7.11
C LYS A 16 10.66 6.46 5.66
N ASP A 17 10.28 5.63 4.70
CA ASP A 17 10.46 5.92 3.27
C ASP A 17 9.60 7.10 2.78
N ILE A 18 8.44 7.33 3.38
CA ILE A 18 7.64 8.55 3.16
C ILE A 18 8.44 9.80 3.54
N GLN A 19 9.12 9.79 4.68
CA GLN A 19 9.95 10.92 5.10
C GLN A 19 11.13 11.13 4.15
N GLU A 20 11.76 10.04 3.70
CA GLU A 20 12.87 10.09 2.74
C GLU A 20 12.40 10.61 1.38
N ALA A 21 11.28 10.11 0.85
CA ALA A 21 10.68 10.59 -0.40
C ALA A 21 10.31 12.07 -0.33
N GLN A 22 9.79 12.54 0.81
CA GLN A 22 9.50 13.95 1.04
C GLN A 22 10.76 14.81 1.03
N ARG A 23 11.86 14.36 1.64
CA ARG A 23 13.16 15.06 1.62
C ARG A 23 13.76 15.08 0.20
N ALA A 24 13.63 13.97 -0.52
CA ALA A 24 14.10 13.83 -1.90
C ALA A 24 13.21 14.55 -2.93
N ARG A 25 12.03 15.03 -2.52
CA ARG A 25 10.97 15.57 -3.40
C ARG A 25 10.55 14.59 -4.50
N ASP A 26 10.62 13.30 -4.21
CA ASP A 26 10.09 12.24 -5.08
C ASP A 26 8.58 12.15 -4.87
N GLN A 27 7.84 12.96 -5.62
CA GLN A 27 6.39 13.07 -5.48
C GLN A 27 5.68 11.75 -5.81
N LEU A 28 6.18 11.00 -6.78
CA LEU A 28 5.58 9.73 -7.18
C LEU A 28 5.69 8.72 -6.04
N LYS A 29 6.91 8.48 -5.53
CA LYS A 29 7.12 7.59 -4.38
C LYS A 29 6.33 8.07 -3.17
N LEU A 30 6.35 9.37 -2.88
CA LEU A 30 5.63 9.93 -1.74
C LEU A 30 4.13 9.62 -1.77
N ASP A 31 3.48 9.86 -2.91
CA ASP A 31 2.03 9.64 -3.05
C ASP A 31 1.68 8.15 -3.03
N THR A 32 2.47 7.32 -3.71
CA THR A 32 2.28 5.86 -3.71
C THR A 32 2.35 5.27 -2.30
N LEU A 33 3.37 5.65 -1.51
CA LEU A 33 3.54 5.11 -0.16
C LEU A 33 2.48 5.62 0.81
N ARG A 34 2.05 6.88 0.69
CA ARG A 34 0.95 7.42 1.51
C ARG A 34 -0.36 6.72 1.21
N MET A 35 -0.65 6.45 -0.07
CA MET A 35 -1.84 5.70 -0.47
C MET A 35 -1.80 4.26 0.07
N ALA A 36 -0.65 3.60 0.01
CA ALA A 36 -0.47 2.26 0.56
C ALA A 36 -0.68 2.21 2.08
N LEU A 37 -0.10 3.16 2.83
CA LEU A 37 -0.32 3.27 4.28
C LEU A 37 -1.79 3.57 4.60
N GLY A 38 -2.43 4.43 3.80
CA GLY A 38 -3.87 4.71 3.89
C GLY A 38 -4.72 3.47 3.65
N ALA A 39 -4.36 2.61 2.69
CA ALA A 39 -5.05 1.36 2.43
C ALA A 39 -4.97 0.39 3.62
N ILE A 40 -3.82 0.32 4.30
CA ILE A 40 -3.65 -0.49 5.51
C ILE A 40 -4.56 0.04 6.63
N HIS A 41 -4.59 1.36 6.83
CA HIS A 41 -5.49 1.97 7.82
C HIS A 41 -6.97 1.79 7.46
N ASN A 42 -7.32 1.82 6.17
CA ASN A 42 -8.69 1.56 5.72
C ASN A 42 -9.12 0.13 6.06
N LEU A 43 -8.22 -0.87 5.99
CA LEU A 43 -8.53 -2.22 6.42
C LEU A 43 -8.83 -2.28 7.92
N GLU A 44 -8.03 -1.59 8.73
CA GLU A 44 -8.25 -1.49 10.18
C GLU A 44 -9.62 -0.86 10.49
N VAL A 45 -9.94 0.26 9.85
CA VAL A 45 -11.26 0.90 9.98
C VAL A 45 -12.36 -0.04 9.51
N ALA A 46 -12.16 -0.77 8.41
CA ALA A 46 -13.15 -1.72 7.91
C ALA A 46 -13.43 -2.85 8.93
N ARG A 47 -12.45 -3.28 9.74
CA ARG A 47 -12.66 -4.28 10.81
C ARG A 47 -13.37 -3.71 12.05
N THR A 48 -13.63 -2.40 12.10
CA THR A 48 -14.54 -1.80 13.09
C THR A 48 -16.00 -1.80 12.65
N ASP A 49 -16.29 -2.06 11.36
CA ASP A 49 -17.65 -2.19 10.85
C ASP A 49 -18.20 -3.59 11.16
N ARG A 50 -19.36 -3.66 11.83
CA ARG A 50 -20.07 -4.91 12.16
C ARG A 50 -20.48 -5.71 10.93
N LYS A 51 -20.51 -5.10 9.74
CA LYS A 51 -20.79 -5.78 8.47
C LYS A 51 -19.57 -6.47 7.88
N ASN A 52 -18.37 -6.17 8.37
CA ASN A 52 -17.16 -6.82 7.91
C ASN A 52 -17.09 -8.25 8.50
N PRO A 53 -16.81 -9.29 7.69
CA PRO A 53 -16.63 -10.66 8.18
C PRO A 53 -15.54 -10.80 9.27
N GLU A 54 -14.56 -9.90 9.28
CA GLU A 54 -13.46 -9.87 10.23
C GLU A 54 -13.67 -8.84 11.35
N PHE A 55 -14.92 -8.43 11.62
CA PHE A 55 -15.24 -7.46 12.67
C PHE A 55 -14.61 -7.83 14.02
N GLY A 56 -13.91 -6.88 14.64
CA GLY A 56 -13.26 -7.04 15.95
C GLY A 56 -11.99 -7.90 15.94
N GLN A 57 -11.55 -8.40 14.78
CA GLN A 57 -10.26 -9.08 14.67
C GLN A 57 -9.12 -8.06 14.60
N ALA A 58 -8.06 -8.29 15.37
CA ALA A 58 -6.85 -7.48 15.30
C ALA A 58 -6.20 -7.61 13.92
N LEU A 59 -5.57 -6.54 13.42
CA LEU A 59 -4.70 -6.64 12.26
C LEU A 59 -3.50 -7.52 12.59
N THR A 60 -3.02 -8.23 11.57
CA THR A 60 -1.74 -8.93 11.59
C THR A 60 -0.82 -8.32 10.55
N GLU A 61 0.48 -8.54 10.68
CA GLU A 61 1.44 -8.12 9.66
C GLU A 61 1.12 -8.75 8.28
N VAL A 62 0.65 -9.99 8.27
CA VAL A 62 0.22 -10.68 7.05
C VAL A 62 -0.95 -9.94 6.39
N ASP A 63 -1.87 -9.38 7.16
CA ASP A 63 -2.98 -8.57 6.61
C ASP A 63 -2.44 -7.30 5.94
N CYS A 64 -1.45 -6.62 6.53
CA CYS A 64 -0.81 -5.47 5.92
C CYS A 64 -0.13 -5.82 4.60
N LEU A 65 0.59 -6.95 4.53
CA LEU A 65 1.23 -7.43 3.30
C LEU A 65 0.19 -7.77 2.23
N ARG A 66 -0.92 -8.44 2.61
CA ARG A 66 -2.02 -8.72 1.68
C ARG A 66 -2.64 -7.43 1.11
N VAL A 67 -2.75 -6.37 1.89
CA VAL A 67 -3.20 -5.07 1.38
C VAL A 67 -2.24 -4.54 0.31
N LEU A 68 -0.93 -4.59 0.54
CA LEU A 68 0.06 -4.18 -0.44
C LEU A 68 0.01 -5.03 -1.73
N GLU A 69 -0.16 -6.34 -1.60
CA GLU A 69 -0.37 -7.24 -2.76
C GLU A 69 -1.60 -6.86 -3.58
N GLN A 70 -2.72 -6.56 -2.90
CA GLN A 70 -3.93 -6.09 -3.57
C GLN A 70 -3.71 -4.75 -4.27
N GLU A 71 -3.01 -3.82 -3.65
CA GLU A 71 -2.67 -2.53 -4.25
C GLU A 71 -1.76 -2.66 -5.48
N VAL A 72 -0.79 -3.58 -5.45
CA VAL A 72 0.03 -3.94 -6.63
C VAL A 72 -0.85 -4.52 -7.75
N LYS A 73 -1.77 -5.42 -7.40
CA LYS A 73 -2.67 -6.06 -8.38
C LYS A 73 -3.61 -5.05 -9.03
N LYS A 74 -4.19 -4.13 -8.26
CA LYS A 74 -5.06 -3.06 -8.78
C LYS A 74 -4.33 -2.19 -9.81
N ARG A 75 -3.07 -1.83 -9.51
CA ARG A 75 -2.22 -1.06 -10.44
C ARG A 75 -1.94 -1.84 -11.71
N LYS A 76 -1.59 -3.13 -11.61
CA LYS A 76 -1.41 -4.01 -12.78
C LYS A 76 -2.65 -4.09 -13.66
N GLN A 77 -3.84 -4.20 -13.05
CA GLN A 77 -5.10 -4.14 -13.79
C GLN A 77 -5.32 -2.78 -14.46
N ALA A 78 -5.05 -1.68 -13.76
CA ALA A 78 -5.16 -0.32 -14.31
C ALA A 78 -4.23 -0.08 -15.51
N ILE A 79 -3.01 -0.63 -15.49
CA ILE A 79 -2.07 -0.60 -16.62
C ILE A 79 -2.71 -1.17 -17.88
N ASP A 80 -3.32 -2.34 -17.78
CA ASP A 80 -3.97 -2.99 -18.92
C ASP A 80 -5.14 -2.16 -19.45
N PHE A 81 -5.97 -1.60 -18.56
CA PHE A 81 -7.06 -0.71 -18.96
C PHE A 81 -6.56 0.57 -19.63
N TYR A 82 -5.50 1.20 -19.11
CA TYR A 82 -4.93 2.41 -19.71
C TYR A 82 -4.27 2.14 -21.06
N LYS A 83 -3.58 1.00 -21.22
CA LYS A 83 -3.02 0.57 -22.51
C LYS A 83 -4.12 0.34 -23.54
N GLN A 84 -5.20 -0.35 -23.18
CA GLN A 84 -6.35 -0.55 -24.06
C GLN A 84 -7.02 0.77 -24.48
N GLY A 85 -7.04 1.76 -23.58
CA GLY A 85 -7.56 3.10 -23.84
C GLY A 85 -6.59 4.05 -24.53
N GLY A 86 -5.39 3.61 -24.94
CA GLY A 86 -4.38 4.45 -25.58
C GLY A 86 -3.72 5.51 -24.68
N ARG A 87 -3.85 5.37 -23.35
CA ARG A 87 -3.33 6.31 -22.35
C ARG A 87 -1.98 5.84 -21.79
N SER A 88 -0.96 5.78 -22.65
CA SER A 88 0.35 5.21 -22.31
C SER A 88 1.04 5.91 -21.13
N GLU A 89 0.90 7.23 -21.00
CA GLU A 89 1.49 7.98 -19.86
C GLU A 89 0.91 7.55 -18.51
N LEU A 90 -0.40 7.26 -18.45
CA LEU A 90 -1.03 6.75 -17.23
C LEU A 90 -0.61 5.31 -16.95
N ALA A 91 -0.48 4.48 -18.00
CA ALA A 91 0.02 3.11 -17.84
C ALA A 91 1.46 3.08 -17.32
N GLU A 92 2.33 3.97 -17.80
CA GLU A 92 3.70 4.11 -17.29
C GLU A 92 3.73 4.57 -15.83
N LYS A 93 2.85 5.52 -15.48
CA LYS A 93 2.73 5.96 -14.09
C LYS A 93 2.34 4.79 -13.18
N GLU A 94 1.27 4.07 -13.51
CA GLU A 94 0.81 2.90 -12.74
C GLU A 94 1.88 1.81 -12.65
N GLN A 95 2.66 1.58 -13.70
CA GLN A 95 3.78 0.64 -13.69
C GLN A 95 4.82 1.04 -12.64
N ARG A 96 5.26 2.31 -12.64
CA ARG A 96 6.24 2.80 -11.66
C ARG A 96 5.71 2.70 -10.23
N GLU A 97 4.44 3.04 -10.00
CA GLU A 97 3.82 2.87 -8.68
C GLU A 97 3.75 1.40 -8.25
N SER A 98 3.42 0.50 -9.18
CA SER A 98 3.38 -0.94 -8.94
C SER A 98 4.76 -1.47 -8.54
N ASP A 99 5.81 -1.06 -9.26
CA ASP A 99 7.18 -1.47 -9.01
C ASP A 99 7.68 -0.99 -7.64
N ILE A 100 7.33 0.25 -7.25
CA ILE A 100 7.62 0.79 -5.92
C ILE A 100 7.03 -0.11 -4.83
N LEU A 101 5.73 -0.46 -4.92
CA LEU A 101 5.08 -1.31 -3.92
C LEU A 101 5.56 -2.76 -3.96
N GLN A 102 5.88 -3.28 -5.15
CA GLN A 102 6.40 -4.63 -5.34
C GLN A 102 7.73 -4.84 -4.62
N ALA A 103 8.58 -3.81 -4.54
CA ALA A 103 9.84 -3.86 -3.79
C ALA A 103 9.64 -4.16 -2.30
N TYR A 104 8.56 -3.66 -1.68
CA TYR A 104 8.25 -3.92 -0.28
C TYR A 104 7.79 -5.36 -0.04
N LEU A 105 7.09 -5.96 -1.00
CA LEU A 105 6.66 -7.36 -0.92
C LEU A 105 7.84 -8.33 -1.11
N GLN A 106 8.77 -7.99 -2.00
CA GLN A 106 9.96 -8.80 -2.26
C GLN A 106 11.00 -8.70 -1.15
N GLY A 107 11.14 -7.53 -0.52
CA GLY A 107 12.00 -7.35 0.65
C GLY A 107 11.58 -8.22 1.84
N VAL A 108 10.31 -8.63 1.91
CA VAL A 108 9.79 -9.57 2.92
C VAL A 108 9.91 -11.03 2.48
N SER A 109 10.03 -11.28 1.17
CA SER A 109 10.15 -12.64 0.62
C SER A 109 11.59 -13.19 0.61
N ASN A 110 12.56 -12.46 1.17
CA ASN A 110 13.94 -12.89 1.26
C ASN A 110 14.42 -12.90 2.72
N GLU A 111 13.76 -13.72 3.53
CA GLU A 111 14.26 -14.21 4.82
C GLU A 111 13.99 -15.72 4.94
#